data_AF-A0A1I2L6U6-F1
#
_entry.id   AF-A0A1I2L6U6-F1
#
_cell.length_a   1.000
_cell.length_b   1.000
_cell.length_c   1.000
_cell.angle_alpha   90.00
_cell.angle_beta   90.00
_cell.angle_gamma   90.00
#
_symmetry.space_group_name_H-M   'P 1'
#
loop_
_entity.id
_entity.type
_entity.pdbx_description
1 polymer ?
#
loop_
_entity_poly.entity_id
_entity_poly.type
_entity_poly.pdbx_seq_one_letter_code
_entity_poly.pdbx_strand_id
1 'polypeptide(L)'
;MEKIDGRPYASRPELMEASGYSRATLAKLWRDRESNGHPPQVTVDGVMRWDLENWLEWSAGYQRARRESIRPVDRSGNPDEELPPVEQARVLGLERSAIAQYRRNPPPGWPPPLRTERNGRGVIEFRTRRQLWEYADNASRAGVAGRTAGPGPEARIQRAVEAMTAAPDRPAGVVARELAAEYGQSPVTWRPIVTEARKRLRSQ
;
A
#
# COMPACT_ATOMS: atom_id res chain seq x y z
N MET A 1 -14.67 -6.08 -21.09
CA MET A 1 -14.13 -4.79 -21.54
C MET A 1 -14.61 -4.57 -22.95
N GLU A 2 -14.96 -3.35 -23.35
CA GLU A 2 -15.50 -3.09 -24.69
C GLU A 2 -14.54 -2.23 -25.50
N LYS A 3 -14.54 -2.36 -26.83
CA LYS A 3 -13.76 -1.47 -27.70
C LYS A 3 -14.69 -0.52 -28.43
N ILE A 4 -14.45 0.78 -28.29
CA ILE A 4 -15.18 1.84 -28.98
C ILE A 4 -14.14 2.59 -29.82
N ASP A 5 -14.34 2.65 -31.13
CA ASP A 5 -13.39 3.26 -32.08
C ASP A 5 -11.95 2.74 -31.94
N GLY A 6 -11.81 1.44 -31.66
CA GLY A 6 -10.52 0.77 -31.47
C GLY A 6 -9.87 0.97 -30.09
N ARG A 7 -10.43 1.83 -29.23
CA ARG A 7 -9.92 2.09 -27.88
C ARG A 7 -10.62 1.24 -26.81
N PRO A 8 -9.91 0.76 -25.78
CA PRO A 8 -10.51 0.01 -24.69
C PRO A 8 -11.33 0.93 -23.77
N TYR A 9 -12.58 0.56 -23.53
CA TYR A 9 -13.49 1.22 -22.60
C TYR A 9 -13.86 0.27 -21.46
N ALA A 10 -13.68 0.76 -20.24
CA ALA A 10 -13.91 0.03 -19.01
C ALA A 10 -15.13 0.59 -18.27
N SER A 11 -16.02 -0.31 -17.88
CA SER A 11 -17.05 -0.07 -16.88
C SER A 11 -16.43 0.05 -15.49
N ARG A 12 -17.21 0.47 -14.50
CA ARG A 12 -16.72 0.67 -13.14
C ARG A 12 -16.14 -0.60 -12.48
N PRO A 13 -16.75 -1.80 -12.59
CA PRO A 13 -16.11 -3.04 -12.11
C PRO A 13 -14.78 -3.32 -12.78
N GLU A 14 -14.68 -3.11 -14.10
CA GLU A 14 -13.45 -3.33 -14.87
C GLU A 14 -12.35 -2.34 -14.46
N LEU A 15 -12.70 -1.09 -14.14
CA LEU A 15 -11.76 -0.13 -13.55
C LEU A 15 -11.26 -0.57 -12.17
N MET A 16 -12.09 -1.22 -11.36
CA MET A 16 -11.65 -1.75 -10.06
C MET A 16 -10.62 -2.87 -10.24
N GLU A 17 -10.85 -3.76 -11.20
CA GLU A 17 -9.91 -4.84 -11.52
C GLU A 17 -8.59 -4.30 -12.09
N ALA A 18 -8.66 -3.33 -13.02
CA ALA A 18 -7.48 -2.76 -13.67
C ALA A 18 -6.64 -1.90 -12.73
N SER A 19 -7.25 -1.17 -11.79
CA SER A 19 -6.55 -0.21 -10.93
C SER A 19 -6.33 -0.67 -9.49
N GLY A 20 -7.02 -1.73 -9.06
CA GLY A 20 -7.07 -2.15 -7.65
C GLY A 20 -7.85 -1.20 -6.73
N TYR A 21 -8.54 -0.18 -7.25
CA TYR A 21 -9.34 0.70 -6.41
C TYR A 21 -10.61 0.01 -5.89
N SER A 22 -10.96 0.37 -4.65
CA SER A 22 -12.25 -0.01 -4.08
C SER A 22 -13.38 0.77 -4.77
N ARG A 23 -14.58 0.18 -4.74
CA ARG A 23 -15.81 0.84 -5.20
C ARG A 23 -16.01 2.20 -4.53
N ALA A 24 -15.69 2.32 -3.24
CA ALA A 24 -15.83 3.56 -2.48
C ALA A 24 -14.87 4.65 -2.99
N THR A 25 -13.62 4.29 -3.28
CA THR A 25 -12.63 5.20 -3.86
C THR A 25 -13.09 5.72 -5.22
N LEU A 26 -13.52 4.85 -6.12
CA LEU A 26 -14.07 5.27 -7.42
C LEU A 26 -15.31 6.16 -7.27
N ALA A 27 -16.17 5.89 -6.27
CA ALA A 27 -17.34 6.73 -6.00
C ALA A 27 -16.94 8.15 -5.62
N LYS A 28 -15.92 8.27 -4.78
CA LYS A 28 -15.39 9.56 -4.34
C LYS A 28 -14.77 10.31 -5.51
N LEU A 29 -13.90 9.65 -6.28
CA LEU A 29 -13.25 10.26 -7.45
C LEU A 29 -14.28 10.79 -8.47
N TRP A 30 -15.36 10.03 -8.69
CA TRP A 30 -16.46 10.46 -9.55
C TRP A 30 -17.27 11.62 -8.96
N ARG A 31 -17.51 11.62 -7.64
CA ARG A 31 -18.20 12.73 -6.97
C ARG A 31 -17.43 14.03 -7.11
N ASP A 32 -16.10 13.95 -6.96
CA ASP A 32 -15.21 15.11 -6.95
C ASP A 32 -14.73 15.50 -8.36
N ARG A 33 -15.32 14.93 -9.42
CA ARG A 33 -14.83 14.97 -10.81
C ARG A 33 -14.54 16.36 -11.38
N GLU A 34 -15.33 17.35 -11.00
CA GLU A 34 -15.18 18.74 -11.46
C GLU A 34 -13.88 19.37 -10.94
N SER A 35 -13.41 18.93 -9.77
CA SER A 35 -12.22 19.47 -9.10
C SER A 35 -10.94 18.67 -9.35
N ASN A 36 -11.07 17.41 -9.76
CA ASN A 36 -9.91 16.50 -9.89
C ASN A 36 -9.56 16.17 -11.36
N GLY A 37 -10.27 16.75 -12.32
CA GLY A 37 -10.04 16.52 -13.75
C GLY A 37 -10.36 15.09 -14.20
N HIS A 38 -11.31 14.40 -13.52
CA HIS A 38 -11.67 13.02 -13.84
C HIS A 38 -12.04 12.89 -15.33
N PRO A 39 -11.58 11.84 -16.02
CA PRO A 39 -11.89 11.61 -17.42
C PRO A 39 -13.40 11.60 -17.67
N PRO A 40 -13.84 12.11 -18.83
CA PRO A 40 -15.23 12.03 -19.24
C PRO A 40 -15.67 10.57 -19.40
N GLN A 41 -16.97 10.34 -19.22
CA GLN A 41 -17.60 9.04 -19.39
C GLN A 41 -18.40 9.01 -20.69
N VAL A 42 -18.58 7.82 -21.25
CA VAL A 42 -19.57 7.52 -22.29
C VAL A 42 -20.54 6.48 -21.77
N THR A 43 -21.80 6.56 -22.20
CA THR A 43 -22.81 5.57 -21.83
C THR A 43 -23.09 4.68 -23.03
N VAL A 44 -22.84 3.37 -22.86
CA VAL A 44 -23.10 2.34 -23.87
C VAL A 44 -24.02 1.31 -23.23
N ASP A 45 -25.15 1.04 -23.87
CA ASP A 45 -26.19 0.12 -23.37
C ASP A 45 -26.63 0.39 -21.91
N GLY A 46 -26.74 1.69 -21.56
CA GLY A 46 -27.09 2.12 -20.21
C GLY A 46 -25.99 1.96 -19.17
N VAL A 47 -24.79 1.53 -19.56
CA VAL A 47 -23.63 1.36 -18.68
C VAL A 47 -22.64 2.49 -18.91
N MET A 48 -22.26 3.18 -17.83
CA MET A 48 -21.18 4.15 -17.86
C MET A 48 -19.83 3.46 -18.07
N ARG A 49 -19.08 3.94 -19.05
CA ARG A 49 -17.73 3.47 -19.39
C ARG A 49 -16.78 4.65 -19.54
N TRP A 50 -15.50 4.38 -19.30
CA TRP A 50 -14.40 5.34 -19.47
C TRP A 50 -13.37 4.76 -20.42
N ASP A 51 -12.77 5.61 -21.25
CA ASP A 51 -11.56 5.26 -22.00
C ASP A 51 -10.50 4.82 -20.99
N LEU A 52 -10.10 3.55 -21.05
CA LEU A 52 -9.25 2.93 -20.07
C LEU A 52 -7.84 3.52 -20.09
N GLU A 53 -7.30 3.84 -21.26
CA GLU A 53 -5.95 4.39 -21.39
C GLU A 53 -5.89 5.79 -20.79
N ASN A 54 -6.83 6.65 -21.19
CA ASN A 54 -6.97 7.99 -20.62
C ASN A 54 -7.19 7.94 -19.09
N TRP A 55 -8.02 6.99 -18.63
CA TRP A 55 -8.27 6.84 -17.21
C TRP A 55 -7.03 6.40 -16.43
N LEU A 56 -6.24 5.46 -16.97
CA LEU A 56 -5.00 5.01 -16.33
C LEU A 56 -3.98 6.13 -16.26
N GLU A 57 -3.78 6.88 -17.36
CA GLU A 57 -2.91 8.06 -17.40
C GLU A 57 -3.31 9.11 -16.36
N TRP A 58 -4.59 9.51 -16.36
CA TRP A 58 -5.12 10.43 -15.37
C TRP A 58 -4.92 9.90 -13.95
N SER A 59 -5.21 8.63 -13.69
CA SER A 59 -5.13 8.05 -12.35
C SER A 59 -3.69 8.06 -11.81
N ALA A 60 -2.70 7.80 -12.67
CA ALA A 60 -1.28 7.86 -12.34
C ALA A 60 -0.84 9.31 -12.02
N GLY A 61 -1.29 10.27 -12.83
CA GLY A 61 -1.08 11.71 -12.60
C GLY A 61 -1.72 12.19 -11.30
N TYR A 62 -2.98 11.84 -11.07
CA TYR A 62 -3.74 12.18 -9.86
C TYR A 62 -3.06 11.61 -8.60
N GLN A 63 -2.58 10.36 -8.66
CA GLN A 63 -1.84 9.78 -7.54
C GLN A 63 -0.48 10.42 -7.33
N ARG A 64 0.21 10.85 -8.39
CA ARG A 64 1.46 11.63 -8.26
C ARG A 64 1.20 12.98 -7.60
N ALA A 65 0.26 13.78 -8.10
CA ALA A 65 -0.08 15.08 -7.53
C ALA A 65 -0.55 14.97 -6.06
N ARG A 66 -1.33 13.93 -5.74
CA ARG A 66 -1.75 13.66 -4.37
C ARG A 66 -0.59 13.23 -3.46
N ARG A 67 0.39 12.49 -3.99
CA ARG A 67 1.60 12.14 -3.24
C ARG A 67 2.41 13.40 -2.92
N GLU A 68 2.62 14.26 -3.91
CA GLU A 68 3.35 15.52 -3.78
C GLU A 68 2.68 16.48 -2.79
N SER A 69 1.36 16.58 -2.78
CA SER A 69 0.65 17.47 -1.85
C SER A 69 0.72 17.03 -0.39
N ILE A 70 0.86 15.71 -0.14
CA ILE A 70 0.96 15.16 1.23
C ILE A 70 2.42 15.12 1.71
N ARG A 71 3.36 14.85 0.81
CA ARG A 71 4.81 14.84 1.08
C ARG A 71 5.53 15.55 -0.07
N PRO A 72 5.81 16.85 0.06
CA PRO A 72 6.52 17.57 -0.98
C PRO A 72 7.93 17.01 -1.11
N VAL A 73 8.28 16.62 -2.33
CA VAL A 73 9.64 16.21 -2.71
C VAL A 73 10.32 17.42 -3.30
N ASP A 74 11.48 17.79 -2.78
CA ASP A 74 12.28 18.86 -3.37
C ASP A 74 12.87 18.39 -4.71
N ARG A 75 12.38 18.99 -5.81
CA ARG A 75 12.83 18.72 -7.18
C ARG A 75 13.86 19.74 -7.68
N SER A 76 14.36 20.61 -6.82
CA SER A 76 15.38 21.58 -7.17
C SER A 76 16.80 20.99 -7.10
N GLY A 77 17.74 21.68 -7.75
CA GLY A 77 19.17 21.35 -7.70
C GLY A 77 19.63 20.36 -8.77
N ASN A 78 20.94 20.08 -8.75
CA ASN A 78 21.58 19.20 -9.71
C ASN A 78 21.12 17.73 -9.49
N PRO A 79 20.58 17.04 -10.52
CA PRO A 79 20.16 15.64 -10.44
C PRO A 79 21.29 14.68 -10.03
N ASP A 80 22.53 14.99 -10.43
CA ASP A 80 23.70 14.15 -10.22
C ASP A 80 24.48 14.50 -8.94
N GLU A 81 23.98 15.43 -8.12
CA GLU A 81 24.60 15.78 -6.85
C GLU A 81 24.51 14.63 -5.83
N GLU A 82 25.65 14.22 -5.29
CA GLU A 82 25.75 13.24 -4.21
C GLU A 82 25.30 13.83 -2.87
N LEU A 83 24.21 13.29 -2.33
CA LEU A 83 23.64 13.78 -1.09
C LEU A 83 23.99 12.87 0.08
N PRO A 84 24.45 13.42 1.23
CA PRO A 84 24.55 12.67 2.47
C PRO A 84 23.14 12.41 3.05
N PRO A 85 23.01 11.50 4.04
CA PRO A 85 21.71 11.08 4.60
C PRO A 85 20.79 12.22 5.06
N VAL A 86 21.35 13.32 5.57
CA VAL A 86 20.58 14.49 6.02
C VAL A 86 19.90 15.19 4.84
N GLU A 87 20.62 15.40 3.74
CA GLU A 87 20.07 16.04 2.55
C GLU A 87 19.12 15.09 1.79
N GLN A 88 19.38 13.77 1.83
CA GLN A 88 18.43 12.78 1.30
C GLN A 88 17.06 12.88 1.99
N ALA A 89 17.04 13.07 3.32
CA ALA A 89 15.80 13.24 4.07
C ALA A 89 15.06 14.52 3.66
N ARG A 90 15.78 15.63 3.49
CA ARG A 90 15.19 16.90 3.04
C ARG A 90 14.58 16.77 1.64
N VAL A 91 15.29 16.16 0.70
CA VAL A 91 14.80 15.96 -0.67
C VAL A 91 13.51 15.16 -0.69
N LEU A 92 13.40 14.13 0.15
CA LEU A 92 12.22 13.27 0.21
C LEU A 92 11.09 13.78 1.13
N GLY A 93 11.27 14.93 1.78
CA GLY A 93 10.32 15.42 2.79
C GLY A 93 10.16 14.45 3.97
N LEU A 94 11.24 13.77 4.36
CA LEU A 94 11.29 12.77 5.43
C LEU A 94 12.02 13.28 6.66
N GLU A 95 11.67 12.70 7.81
CA GLU A 95 12.45 12.84 9.04
C GLU A 95 13.84 12.19 8.89
N ARG A 96 14.87 12.80 9.48
CA ARG A 96 16.26 12.30 9.40
C ARG A 96 16.40 10.86 9.90
N SER A 97 15.61 10.50 10.92
CA SER A 97 15.58 9.15 11.50
C SER A 97 15.08 8.09 10.51
N ALA A 98 14.23 8.46 9.55
CA ALA A 98 13.73 7.54 8.53
C ALA A 98 14.86 7.03 7.62
N ILE A 99 15.77 7.91 7.19
CA ILE A 99 16.92 7.51 6.36
C ILE A 99 17.87 6.58 7.12
N ALA A 100 18.09 6.86 8.42
CA ALA A 100 18.89 5.97 9.26
C ALA A 100 18.25 4.58 9.42
N GLN A 101 16.92 4.50 9.45
CA GLN A 101 16.18 3.23 9.44
C GLN A 101 16.28 2.53 8.08
N TYR A 102 16.19 3.25 6.97
CA TYR A 102 16.26 2.67 5.62
C TYR A 102 17.60 2.01 5.33
N ARG A 103 18.69 2.48 5.95
CA ARG A 103 19.97 1.78 5.92
C ARG A 103 19.89 0.35 6.48
N ARG A 104 19.08 0.13 7.54
CA ARG A 104 18.95 -1.18 8.22
C ARG A 104 17.84 -2.02 7.62
N ASN A 105 16.74 -1.39 7.25
CA ASN A 105 15.55 -2.03 6.71
C ASN A 105 15.00 -1.15 5.57
N PRO A 106 15.56 -1.28 4.36
CA PRO A 106 15.19 -0.45 3.23
C PRO A 106 13.76 -0.75 2.79
N PRO A 107 12.94 0.28 2.51
CA PRO A 107 11.64 0.06 1.89
C PRO A 107 11.79 -0.54 0.49
N PRO A 108 10.74 -1.19 -0.04
CA PRO A 108 10.75 -1.68 -1.41
C PRO A 108 11.13 -0.57 -2.41
N GLY A 109 12.07 -0.87 -3.31
CA GLY A 109 12.57 0.08 -4.31
C GLY A 109 13.57 1.12 -3.80
N TRP A 110 14.00 1.07 -2.54
CA TRP A 110 15.03 1.99 -2.03
C TRP A 110 16.33 1.85 -2.83
N PRO A 111 16.87 2.96 -3.39
CA PRO A 111 18.01 2.88 -4.29
C PRO A 111 19.31 2.46 -3.56
N PRO A 112 20.20 1.69 -4.21
CA PRO A 112 21.51 1.42 -3.67
C PRO A 112 22.33 2.73 -3.57
N PRO A 113 23.24 2.86 -2.59
CA PRO A 113 24.11 4.02 -2.50
C PRO A 113 25.08 4.06 -3.68
N LEU A 114 25.30 5.25 -4.23
CA LEU A 114 26.32 5.48 -5.26
C LEU A 114 27.73 5.39 -4.66
N ARG A 115 27.89 6.00 -3.48
CA ARG A 115 29.16 6.04 -2.75
C ARG A 115 28.92 5.78 -1.28
N THR A 116 29.86 5.10 -0.64
CA THR A 116 29.87 4.93 0.80
C THR A 116 31.18 5.45 1.39
N GLU A 117 31.09 6.09 2.55
CA GLU A 117 32.23 6.65 3.25
C GLU A 117 32.21 6.19 4.71
N ARG A 118 33.37 5.77 5.23
CA ARG A 118 33.49 5.40 6.64
C ARG A 118 33.96 6.61 7.43
N ASN A 119 33.12 7.08 8.35
CA ASN A 119 33.52 8.02 9.39
C ASN A 119 33.82 7.26 10.70
N GLY A 120 34.45 7.92 11.67
CA GLY A 120 34.75 7.32 12.99
C GLY A 120 33.52 6.84 13.78
N ARG A 121 32.30 7.10 13.30
CA ARG A 121 31.02 6.69 13.92
C ARG A 121 30.23 5.66 13.08
N GLY A 122 30.71 5.27 11.89
CA GLY A 122 30.04 4.31 11.01
C GLY A 122 30.12 4.65 9.51
N VAL A 123 29.21 4.06 8.72
CA VAL A 123 29.15 4.24 7.27
C VAL A 123 28.10 5.30 6.91
N ILE A 124 28.51 6.29 6.13
CA ILE A 124 27.67 7.27 5.45
C ILE A 124 27.41 6.76 4.03
N GLU A 125 26.15 6.75 3.62
CA GLU A 125 25.72 6.36 2.29
C GLU A 125 25.28 7.59 1.50
N PHE A 126 25.87 7.80 0.33
CA PHE A 126 25.53 8.87 -0.60
C PHE A 126 24.67 8.35 -1.74
N ARG A 127 23.68 9.15 -2.13
CA ARG A 127 22.74 8.89 -3.23
C ARG A 127 22.52 10.17 -3.99
N THR A 128 22.26 10.08 -5.29
CA THR A 128 22.01 11.28 -6.11
C THR A 128 20.57 11.77 -5.97
N ARG A 129 20.32 13.04 -6.28
CA ARG A 129 18.93 13.56 -6.37
C ARG A 129 18.08 12.75 -7.35
N ARG A 130 18.64 12.37 -8.50
CA ARG A 130 17.96 11.53 -9.50
C ARG A 130 17.47 10.21 -8.88
N GLN A 131 18.33 9.49 -8.15
CA GLN A 131 17.94 8.24 -7.48
C GLN A 131 16.78 8.44 -6.50
N LEU A 132 16.77 9.56 -5.76
CA LEU A 132 15.72 9.86 -4.80
C LEU A 132 14.41 10.28 -5.47
N TRP A 133 14.47 11.01 -6.59
CA TRP A 133 13.28 11.38 -7.36
C TRP A 133 12.64 10.18 -8.04
N GLU A 134 13.45 9.33 -8.68
CA GLU A 134 12.99 8.05 -9.25
C GLU A 134 12.38 7.17 -8.15
N TYR A 135 13.00 7.13 -6.97
CA TYR A 135 12.41 6.45 -5.83
C TYR A 135 11.06 7.05 -5.44
N ALA A 136 10.94 8.38 -5.32
CA ALA A 136 9.68 9.01 -4.95
C ALA A 136 8.57 8.79 -5.99
N ASP A 137 8.92 8.78 -7.28
CA ASP A 137 7.98 8.56 -8.39
C ASP A 137 7.48 7.11 -8.43
N ASN A 138 8.35 6.15 -8.14
CA ASN A 138 8.05 4.72 -8.17
C ASN A 138 7.56 4.15 -6.83
N ALA A 139 7.87 4.80 -5.71
CA ALA A 139 7.49 4.32 -4.39
C ALA A 139 5.97 4.39 -4.24
N SER A 140 5.34 3.22 -4.19
CA SER A 140 3.99 3.03 -3.68
C SER A 140 4.02 3.27 -2.16
N ARG A 141 4.02 4.55 -1.78
CA ARG A 141 4.12 5.03 -0.40
C ARG A 141 5.28 4.36 0.37
N ALA A 142 6.46 4.95 0.27
CA ALA A 142 7.50 4.81 1.28
C ALA A 142 6.90 5.03 2.69
N GLY A 143 6.72 3.95 3.46
CA GLY A 143 6.11 3.98 4.80
C GLY A 143 4.60 3.74 4.88
N VAL A 144 3.92 3.37 3.78
CA VAL A 144 2.53 2.85 3.81
C VAL A 144 2.41 1.58 2.97
N ALA A 145 3.35 0.66 3.14
CA ALA A 145 2.91 -0.70 3.44
C ALA A 145 2.17 -0.61 4.78
N GLY A 146 0.94 -0.10 4.76
CA GLY A 146 -0.01 -0.42 5.82
C GLY A 146 0.09 -1.94 5.96
N ARG A 147 0.23 -2.39 7.21
CA ARG A 147 0.11 -3.79 7.63
C ARG A 147 -0.72 -4.53 6.58
N THR A 148 -0.14 -5.50 5.87
CA THR A 148 -0.93 -6.40 5.02
C THR A 148 -2.17 -6.72 5.83
N ALA A 149 -3.35 -6.34 5.32
CA ALA A 149 -4.58 -6.53 6.06
C ALA A 149 -4.66 -8.02 6.30
N GLY A 150 -4.29 -8.46 7.50
CA GLY A 150 -4.37 -9.86 7.85
C GLY A 150 -5.80 -10.31 7.61
N PRO A 151 -6.02 -11.61 7.39
CA PRO A 151 -7.32 -12.16 7.04
C PRO A 151 -8.44 -11.49 7.85
N GLY A 152 -9.50 -11.04 7.19
CA GLY A 152 -10.62 -10.36 7.85
C GLY A 152 -11.16 -11.18 9.03
N PRO A 153 -11.91 -10.57 9.96
CA PRO A 153 -12.40 -11.24 11.17
C PRO A 153 -13.02 -12.62 10.90
N GLU A 154 -13.79 -12.75 9.83
CA GLU A 154 -14.45 -14.00 9.42
C GLU A 154 -13.46 -15.13 9.05
N ALA A 155 -12.44 -14.80 8.26
CA ALA A 155 -11.41 -15.77 7.86
C ALA A 155 -10.51 -16.20 9.03
N ARG A 156 -10.44 -15.42 10.11
CA ARG A 156 -9.77 -15.83 11.37
C ARG A 156 -10.68 -16.69 12.23
N ILE A 157 -11.98 -16.41 12.27
CA ILE A 157 -12.96 -17.23 12.98
C ILE A 157 -13.00 -18.63 12.36
N GLN A 158 -13.02 -18.74 11.04
CA GLN A 158 -13.01 -20.04 10.36
C GLN A 158 -11.76 -20.89 10.70
N ARG A 159 -10.58 -20.27 10.71
CA ARG A 159 -9.33 -20.93 11.14
C ARG A 159 -9.37 -21.36 12.61
N ALA A 160 -9.94 -20.53 13.47
CA ALA A 160 -10.11 -20.89 14.87
C ALA A 160 -11.11 -22.05 15.05
N VAL A 161 -12.16 -22.14 14.22
CA VAL A 161 -13.06 -23.30 14.18
C VAL A 161 -12.31 -24.55 13.75
N GLU A 162 -11.54 -24.48 12.66
CA GLU A 162 -10.72 -25.61 12.17
C GLU A 162 -9.73 -26.10 13.23
N ALA A 163 -9.01 -25.20 13.89
CA ALA A 163 -8.06 -25.54 14.95
C ALA A 163 -8.75 -26.17 16.18
N MET A 164 -9.95 -25.71 16.54
CA MET A 164 -10.73 -26.28 17.63
C MET A 164 -11.36 -27.63 17.28
N THR A 165 -11.74 -27.85 16.01
CA THR A 165 -12.23 -29.15 15.52
C THR A 165 -11.11 -30.18 15.45
N ALA A 166 -9.90 -29.78 15.04
CA ALA A 166 -8.74 -30.66 14.96
C ALA A 166 -8.22 -31.08 16.35
N ALA A 167 -8.52 -30.31 17.40
CA ALA A 167 -8.06 -30.58 18.76
C ALA A 167 -9.14 -30.21 19.81
N PRO A 168 -10.23 -31.00 19.92
CA PRO A 168 -11.42 -30.67 20.70
C PRO A 168 -11.17 -30.55 22.22
N ASP A 169 -10.17 -31.28 22.74
CA ASP A 169 -9.82 -31.29 24.16
C ASP A 169 -8.90 -30.12 24.58
N ARG A 170 -8.48 -29.28 23.62
CA ARG A 170 -7.56 -28.17 23.90
C ARG A 170 -8.31 -26.95 24.46
N PRO A 171 -7.81 -26.33 25.56
CA PRO A 171 -8.39 -25.10 26.06
C PRO A 171 -8.28 -23.96 25.05
N ALA A 172 -9.34 -23.17 24.90
CA ALA A 172 -9.39 -22.00 24.01
C ALA A 172 -8.22 -21.01 24.21
N GLY A 173 -7.72 -20.87 25.43
CA GLY A 173 -6.56 -20.02 25.73
C GLY A 173 -5.24 -20.54 25.16
N VAL A 174 -5.10 -21.86 25.00
CA VAL A 174 -3.93 -22.51 24.37
C VAL A 174 -4.02 -22.34 22.86
N VAL A 175 -5.17 -22.65 22.26
CA VAL A 175 -5.43 -22.47 20.82
C VAL A 175 -5.21 -21.00 20.39
N ALA A 176 -5.65 -20.04 21.19
CA ALA A 176 -5.42 -18.61 20.91
C ALA A 176 -3.93 -18.22 20.96
N ARG A 177 -3.11 -18.88 21.79
CA ARG A 177 -1.66 -18.62 21.86
C ARG A 177 -0.91 -19.23 20.69
N GLU A 178 -1.31 -20.42 20.25
CA GLU A 178 -0.70 -21.12 19.12
C GLU A 178 -1.02 -20.39 17.81
N LEU A 179 -2.28 -20.02 17.58
CA LEU A 179 -2.67 -19.17 16.45
C LEU A 179 -1.99 -17.80 16.50
N ALA A 180 -1.79 -17.23 17.70
CA ALA A 180 -1.02 -16.00 17.82
C ALA A 180 0.44 -16.17 17.38
N ALA A 181 1.10 -17.27 17.78
CA ALA A 181 2.46 -17.57 17.39
C ALA A 181 2.59 -17.86 15.88
N GLU A 182 1.69 -18.65 15.31
CA GLU A 182 1.66 -19.01 13.88
C GLU A 182 1.54 -17.77 12.99
N TYR A 183 0.70 -16.82 13.37
CA TYR A 183 0.41 -15.62 12.57
C TYR A 183 1.21 -14.38 13.00
N GLY A 184 2.19 -14.52 13.90
CA GLY A 184 3.02 -13.41 14.40
C GLY A 184 2.21 -12.28 15.04
N GLN A 185 1.12 -12.64 15.74
CA GLN A 185 0.18 -11.70 16.37
C GLN A 185 0.15 -11.86 17.89
N SER A 186 -0.54 -10.96 18.58
CA SER A 186 -0.71 -11.05 20.03
C SER A 186 -1.80 -12.08 20.39
N PRO A 187 -1.62 -12.88 21.46
CA PRO A 187 -2.68 -13.73 22.01
C PRO A 187 -3.94 -12.95 22.39
N VAL A 188 -3.81 -11.65 22.72
CA VAL A 188 -4.94 -10.76 23.03
C VAL A 188 -5.86 -10.59 21.81
N THR A 189 -5.29 -10.57 20.60
CA THR A 189 -6.04 -10.48 19.33
C THR A 189 -6.85 -11.75 19.07
N TRP A 190 -6.31 -12.92 19.41
CA TRP A 190 -6.91 -14.22 19.10
C TRP A 190 -7.94 -14.70 20.12
N ARG A 191 -7.88 -14.24 21.38
CA ARG A 191 -8.87 -14.58 22.42
C ARG A 191 -10.34 -14.35 22.03
N PRO A 192 -10.75 -13.16 21.54
CA PRO A 192 -12.14 -12.95 21.13
C PRO A 192 -12.53 -13.79 19.90
N ILE A 193 -11.59 -14.05 18.99
CA ILE A 193 -11.80 -14.85 17.77
C ILE A 193 -12.07 -16.32 18.13
N VAL A 194 -11.24 -16.91 18.99
CA VAL A 194 -11.42 -18.29 19.47
C VAL A 194 -12.68 -18.42 20.33
N THR A 195 -13.03 -17.37 21.08
CA THR A 195 -14.29 -17.34 21.85
C THR A 195 -15.50 -17.38 20.92
N GLU A 196 -15.48 -16.65 19.81
CA GLU A 196 -16.54 -16.64 18.81
C GLU A 196 -16.60 -17.97 18.04
N ALA A 197 -15.46 -18.54 17.66
CA ALA A 197 -15.38 -19.88 17.06
C ALA A 197 -16.01 -20.95 17.96
N ARG A 198 -15.75 -20.91 19.27
CA ARG A 198 -16.36 -21.82 20.25
C ARG A 198 -17.89 -21.66 20.33
N LYS A 199 -18.43 -20.44 20.19
CA LYS A 199 -19.88 -20.24 20.16
C LYS A 199 -20.48 -20.90 18.93
N ARG A 200 -19.86 -20.73 17.76
CA ARG A 200 -20.33 -21.34 16.50
C ARG A 200 -20.34 -22.86 16.55
N LEU A 201 -19.29 -23.47 17.12
CA LEU A 201 -19.23 -24.92 17.34
C LEU A 201 -20.29 -25.45 18.31
N ARG A 202 -20.86 -24.60 19.17
CA ARG A 202 -21.94 -24.98 20.11
C ARG A 202 -23.34 -24.72 19.54
N SER A 203 -23.43 -24.00 18.43
CA SER A 203 -24.69 -23.66 17.75
C SER A 203 -24.91 -24.49 16.49
N GLN A 204 -24.00 -25.42 16.18
CA GLN A 204 -24.16 -26.50 15.22
C GLN A 204 -24.52 -27.78 15.95
#